data_AF-A0A2S9G2W6-F1
#
_entry.id   AF-A0A2S9G2W6-F1
#
_cell.length_a   1.000
_cell.length_b   1.000
_cell.length_c   1.000
_cell.angle_alpha   90.00
_cell.angle_beta   90.00
_cell.angle_gamma   90.00
#
_symmetry.space_group_name_H-M   'P 1'
#
loop_
_entity.id
_entity.type
_entity.pdbx_description
1 polymer ?
#
loop_
_entity_poly.entity_id
_entity_poly.type
_entity_poly.pdbx_seq_one_letter_code
_entity_poly.pdbx_strand_id
1 'polypeptide(L)'
;GLEDSAQGSRRERLAVSMQSASAYMSGLFDYLLTSLRSLPTVTVIGSPEVRIPVLSLAIDNVPAERVVQRLADNGILAIANASAR
;
A
#
# COMPACT_ATOMS: atom_id res chain seq x y z
N GLY A 1 -15.20 -1.76 14.29
CA GLY A 1 -14.89 -1.88 15.72
C GLY A 1 -13.39 -1.98 15.88
N LEU A 2 -12.88 -1.79 17.10
CA LEU A 2 -11.54 -2.31 17.45
C LEU A 2 -11.60 -3.84 17.44
N GLU A 3 -10.46 -4.51 17.44
CA GLU A 3 -10.40 -5.97 17.46
C GLU A 3 -11.22 -6.55 18.62
N ASP A 4 -12.16 -7.44 18.30
CA ASP A 4 -13.19 -7.89 19.25
C ASP A 4 -12.61 -8.71 20.42
N SER A 5 -11.43 -9.28 20.23
CA SER A 5 -10.67 -10.00 21.27
C SER A 5 -9.95 -9.08 22.25
N ALA A 6 -9.86 -7.78 21.96
CA ALA A 6 -9.03 -6.87 22.73
C ALA A 6 -9.71 -6.47 24.06
N GLN A 7 -9.09 -6.85 25.17
CA GLN A 7 -9.54 -6.53 26.52
C GLN A 7 -8.67 -5.43 27.17
N GLY A 8 -9.12 -4.89 28.30
CA GLY A 8 -8.38 -3.87 29.06
C GLY A 8 -8.71 -2.42 28.70
N SER A 9 -7.81 -1.52 29.04
CA SER A 9 -7.92 -0.08 28.83
C SER A 9 -8.01 0.29 27.35
N ARG A 10 -8.50 1.50 27.06
CA ARG A 10 -8.54 2.03 25.69
C ARG A 10 -7.19 1.96 24.97
N ARG A 11 -6.10 2.21 25.69
CA ARG A 11 -4.73 2.18 25.15
C ARG A 11 -4.32 0.76 24.76
N GLU A 12 -4.59 -0.22 25.62
CA GLU A 12 -4.28 -1.63 25.34
C GLU A 12 -5.06 -2.14 24.14
N ARG A 13 -6.37 -1.83 24.07
CA ARG A 13 -7.18 -2.24 22.91
C ARG A 13 -6.74 -1.61 21.60
N LEU A 14 -6.29 -0.35 21.65
CA LEU A 14 -5.73 0.32 20.48
C LEU A 14 -4.42 -0.33 20.05
N ALA A 15 -3.52 -0.63 20.98
CA ALA A 15 -2.25 -1.27 20.68
C ALA A 15 -2.45 -2.63 19.98
N VAL A 16 -3.32 -3.47 20.53
CA VAL A 16 -3.67 -4.78 19.96
C VAL A 16 -4.27 -4.62 18.55
N SER A 17 -5.28 -3.75 18.40
CA SER A 17 -5.93 -3.55 17.10
C SER A 17 -4.97 -3.01 16.03
N MET A 18 -4.08 -2.08 16.40
CA MET A 18 -3.08 -1.53 15.48
C MET A 18 -2.05 -2.58 15.06
N GLN A 19 -1.67 -3.49 15.97
CA GLN A 19 -0.76 -4.59 15.66
C GLN A 19 -1.39 -5.56 14.66
N SER A 20 -2.65 -5.95 14.89
CA SER A 20 -3.39 -6.84 13.98
C SER A 20 -3.63 -6.20 12.61
N ALA A 21 -4.02 -4.92 12.58
CA ALA A 21 -4.14 -4.17 11.33
C ALA A 21 -2.80 -4.08 10.57
N SER A 22 -1.70 -3.83 11.29
CA SER A 22 -0.36 -3.79 10.70
C SER A 22 0.05 -5.13 10.10
N ALA A 23 -0.21 -6.24 10.79
CA ALA A 23 0.11 -7.58 10.30
C ALA A 23 -0.68 -7.92 9.03
N TYR A 24 -1.98 -7.65 9.03
CA TYR A 24 -2.84 -7.87 7.87
C TYR A 24 -2.41 -7.03 6.66
N MET A 25 -2.22 -5.71 6.88
CA MET A 25 -1.79 -4.80 5.82
C MET A 25 -0.41 -5.15 5.26
N SER A 26 0.49 -5.67 6.10
CA SER A 26 1.81 -6.14 5.65
C SER A 26 1.68 -7.30 4.66
N GLY A 27 0.85 -8.30 4.98
CA GLY A 27 0.60 -9.43 4.07
C GLY A 27 -0.01 -8.99 2.73
N LEU A 28 -1.00 -8.10 2.76
CA LEU A 28 -1.57 -7.53 1.53
C LEU A 28 -0.53 -6.75 0.71
N PHE A 29 0.30 -5.96 1.38
CA PHE A 29 1.30 -5.14 0.71
C PHE A 29 2.40 -5.99 0.08
N ASP A 30 2.83 -7.07 0.75
CA ASP A 30 3.81 -8.01 0.20
C ASP A 30 3.28 -8.75 -1.04
N TYR A 31 1.99 -9.14 -1.01
CA TYR A 31 1.33 -9.71 -2.18
C TYR A 31 1.26 -8.71 -3.35
N LEU A 32 0.87 -7.45 -3.07
CA LEU A 32 0.83 -6.39 -4.07
C LEU A 32 2.22 -6.15 -4.66
N LEU A 33 3.26 -6.04 -3.82
CA LEU A 33 4.63 -5.79 -4.25
C LEU A 33 5.16 -6.91 -5.13
N THR A 34 4.91 -8.17 -4.73
CA THR A 34 5.30 -9.35 -5.52
C THR A 34 4.58 -9.38 -6.87
N SER A 35 3.28 -9.08 -6.86
CA SER A 35 2.45 -9.04 -8.07
C SER A 35 2.87 -7.92 -9.03
N LEU A 36 3.26 -6.74 -8.51
CA LEU A 36 3.74 -5.65 -9.35
C LEU A 36 5.14 -5.91 -9.90
N ARG A 37 6.04 -6.48 -9.10
CA ARG A 37 7.42 -6.81 -9.53
C ARG A 37 7.49 -7.93 -10.57
N SER A 38 6.45 -8.75 -10.69
CA SER A 38 6.38 -9.76 -11.75
C SER A 38 5.98 -9.18 -13.11
N LEU A 39 5.49 -7.93 -13.16
CA LEU A 39 5.13 -7.25 -14.39
C LEU A 39 6.37 -6.58 -15.00
N PRO A 40 6.81 -6.96 -16.21
CA PRO A 40 8.10 -6.54 -16.77
C PRO A 40 8.18 -5.04 -17.08
N THR A 41 7.04 -4.38 -17.28
CA THR A 41 6.99 -2.94 -17.57
C THR A 41 6.86 -2.09 -16.31
N VAL A 42 6.71 -2.69 -15.13
CA VAL A 42 6.52 -1.97 -13.86
C VAL A 42 7.86 -1.82 -13.16
N THR A 43 8.21 -0.59 -12.80
CA THR A 43 9.32 -0.29 -11.89
C THR A 43 8.76 0.23 -10.58
N VAL A 44 8.96 -0.51 -9.49
CA VAL A 44 8.63 -0.02 -8.14
C VAL A 44 9.79 0.83 -7.62
N ILE A 45 9.47 2.02 -7.11
CA ILE A 45 10.44 3.02 -6.66
C ILE A 45 10.59 2.92 -5.15
N GLY A 46 11.83 2.72 -4.69
CA GLY A 46 12.18 2.58 -3.28
C GLY A 46 12.11 1.15 -2.75
N SER A 47 12.92 0.86 -1.73
CA SER A 47 12.93 -0.43 -1.03
C SER A 47 13.43 -0.27 0.42
N PRO A 48 12.71 0.49 1.27
CA PRO A 48 13.13 0.69 2.66
C PRO A 48 12.98 -0.57 3.51
N GLU A 49 13.87 -0.71 4.50
CA GLU A 49 13.88 -1.85 5.44
C GLU A 49 12.62 -1.87 6.31
N VAL A 50 12.20 -0.69 6.81
CA VAL A 50 10.94 -0.48 7.54
C VAL A 50 10.02 0.38 6.68
N ARG A 51 8.77 -0.05 6.47
CA ARG A 51 7.85 0.59 5.53
C ARG A 51 6.41 0.57 6.02
N ILE A 52 5.68 1.63 5.69
CA ILE A 52 4.21 1.65 5.70
C ILE A 52 3.70 1.11 4.35
N PRO A 53 2.44 0.62 4.23
CA PRO A 53 1.91 0.02 3.00
C PRO A 53 1.57 1.08 1.94
N VAL A 54 2.58 1.82 1.49
CA VAL A 54 2.54 2.84 0.45
C VAL A 54 3.71 2.58 -0.50
N LEU A 55 3.48 2.70 -1.81
CA LEU A 55 4.53 2.58 -2.82
C LEU A 55 4.36 3.63 -3.91
N SER A 56 5.46 3.93 -4.59
CA SER A 56 5.46 4.65 -5.85
C SER A 56 5.93 3.70 -6.95
N LEU A 57 5.36 3.83 -8.14
CA LEU A 57 5.75 3.02 -9.30
C LEU A 57 5.78 3.88 -10.56
N ALA A 58 6.56 3.42 -11.53
CA ALA A 58 6.56 3.91 -12.90
C ALA A 58 6.24 2.75 -13.85
N ILE A 59 5.65 3.08 -14.99
CA ILE A 59 5.40 2.14 -16.08
C ILE A 59 6.25 2.56 -17.27
N ASP A 60 6.97 1.62 -17.86
CA ASP A 60 7.84 1.88 -19.00
C ASP A 60 7.08 2.57 -20.14
N ASN A 61 7.65 3.67 -20.65
CA ASN A 61 7.09 4.48 -21.73
C ASN A 61 5.64 5.01 -21.52
N VAL A 62 5.12 5.03 -20.28
CA VAL A 62 3.79 5.57 -19.97
C VAL A 62 3.86 6.63 -18.87
N PRO A 63 3.45 7.89 -19.14
CA PRO A 63 3.46 8.95 -18.13
C PRO A 63 2.45 8.68 -17.01
N ALA A 64 2.76 9.13 -15.80
CA ALA A 64 1.99 8.82 -14.59
C ALA A 64 0.52 9.24 -14.67
N GLU A 65 0.22 10.36 -15.31
CA GLU A 65 -1.15 10.87 -15.52
C GLU A 65 -1.98 9.87 -16.35
N ARG A 66 -1.36 9.28 -17.38
CA ARG A 66 -2.00 8.28 -18.23
C ARG A 66 -2.23 6.97 -17.49
N VAL A 67 -1.30 6.57 -16.63
CA VAL A 67 -1.46 5.40 -15.74
C VAL A 67 -2.64 5.61 -14.80
N VAL A 68 -2.70 6.75 -14.11
CA VAL A 68 -3.80 7.07 -13.18
C VAL A 68 -5.15 7.12 -13.90
N GLN A 69 -5.22 7.73 -15.08
CA GLN A 69 -6.44 7.73 -15.87
C GLN A 69 -6.88 6.31 -16.22
N ARG A 70 -5.97 5.45 -16.69
CA ARG A 70 -6.29 4.06 -17.02
C ARG A 70 -6.74 3.26 -15.80
N LEU A 71 -6.13 3.48 -14.64
CA LEU A 71 -6.56 2.88 -13.39
C LEU A 71 -7.98 3.35 -13.02
N ALA A 72 -8.26 4.65 -13.14
CA ALA A 72 -9.58 5.21 -12.85
C ALA A 72 -10.67 4.66 -13.79
N ASP A 73 -10.36 4.50 -15.09
CA ASP A 73 -11.24 3.86 -16.06
C ASP A 73 -11.60 2.41 -15.68
N ASN A 74 -10.76 1.76 -14.84
CA ASN A 74 -10.97 0.42 -14.30
C ASN A 74 -11.40 0.42 -12.82
N GLY A 75 -11.83 1.57 -12.28
CA GLY A 75 -12.34 1.68 -10.92
C GLY A 75 -11.26 1.70 -9.82
N ILE A 76 -10.00 1.93 -10.18
CA ILE A 76 -8.86 1.98 -9.25
C ILE A 76 -8.40 3.44 -9.10
N LEU A 77 -8.43 3.95 -7.87
CA LEU A 77 -7.94 5.30 -7.56
C LEU A 77 -6.46 5.26 -7.19
N ALA A 78 -5.66 6.09 -7.85
CA ALA A 78 -4.24 6.28 -7.59
C ALA A 78 -3.87 7.77 -7.73
N ILE A 79 -2.68 8.14 -7.27
CA ILE A 79 -2.20 9.53 -7.27
C ILE A 79 -0.97 9.62 -8.16
N ALA A 80 -0.97 10.55 -9.13
CA ALA A 80 0.21 10.85 -9.95
C ALA A 80 1.07 11.91 -9.26
N ASN A 81 2.40 11.76 -9.35
CA ASN A 81 3.39 12.75 -8.94
C ASN A 81 3.14 13.34 -7.54
N ALA A 82 2.70 12.51 -6.58
CA ALA A 82 2.58 12.94 -5.19
C ALA A 82 3.94 13.42 -4.69
N SER A 83 3.98 14.57 -4.01
CA SER A 83 5.23 14.99 -3.37
C SER A 83 5.59 13.98 -2.28
N ALA A 84 6.89 13.74 -2.09
CA ALA A 84 7.36 13.04 -0.91
C ALA A 84 6.83 13.77 0.34
N ARG A 85 6.32 13.01 1.30
CA ARG A 85 5.90 13.50 2.62
C ARG A 85 6.96 13.15 3.65
#